data_AF-A0A497MR01-F1
#
_entry.id   AF-A0A497MR01-F1
#
_cell.length_a   1.000
_cell.length_b   1.000
_cell.length_c   1.000
_cell.angle_alpha   90.00
_cell.angle_beta   90.00
_cell.angle_gamma   90.00
#
_symmetry.space_group_name_H-M   'P 1'
#
loop_
_entity.id
_entity.type
_entity.pdbx_description
1 polymer ?
#
loop_
_entity_poly.entity_id
_entity_poly.type
_entity_poly.pdbx_seq_one_letter_code
_entity_poly.pdbx_strand_id
1 'polypeptide(L)' 'LVPVGAKNIEGWQHQGYGRLLLEEAEKIAVEEYDAKKILILSALGVKGYYAKFGYKKDGAYVSKILKH' A
#
# COMPACT_ATOMS: atom_id res chain seq x y z
N LEU A 1 -2.23 20.38 11.99
CA LEU A 1 -2.65 20.47 10.58
C LEU A 1 -1.45 20.89 9.76
N VAL A 2 -0.94 20.03 8.87
CA VAL A 2 0.19 20.37 7.99
C VAL A 2 -0.36 20.87 6.64
N PRO A 3 0.13 21.99 6.09
CA PRO A 3 -0.44 22.60 4.88
C PRO A 3 -0.10 21.78 3.62
N VAL A 4 -1.00 21.84 2.64
CA VAL A 4 -0.78 21.27 1.31
C VAL A 4 0.26 22.12 0.57
N GLY A 5 1.43 21.55 0.28
CA GLY A 5 2.50 22.19 -0.51
C GLY A 5 3.85 22.31 0.20
N ALA A 6 3.92 22.09 1.52
CA ALA A 6 5.21 22.01 2.21
C ALA A 6 5.80 20.60 2.01
N LYS A 7 6.95 20.49 1.32
CA LYS A 7 7.79 19.29 1.42
C LYS A 7 8.26 19.20 2.87
N ASN A 8 7.57 18.38 3.64
CA ASN A 8 7.95 18.07 5.00
C ASN A 8 9.15 17.13 4.95
N ILE A 9 10.36 17.70 4.92
CA ILE A 9 11.63 16.96 4.93
C ILE A 9 11.83 16.23 6.29
N GLU A 10 11.03 16.60 7.30
CA GLU A 10 10.99 15.98 8.64
C GLU A 10 9.76 15.09 8.89
N GLY A 11 9.07 14.63 7.84
CA GLY A 11 7.94 13.70 7.98
C GLY A 11 8.39 12.25 8.20
N TRP A 12 7.63 11.47 8.98
CA TRP A 12 7.79 10.00 9.11
C TRP A 12 7.61 9.24 7.77
N GLN A 13 7.09 9.92 6.74
CA GLN A 13 6.95 9.39 5.40
C GLN A 13 8.33 9.30 4.71
N HIS A 14 8.48 8.38 3.74
CA HIS A 14 9.74 8.10 3.04
C HIS A 14 10.85 7.42 3.86
N GLN A 15 10.59 7.03 5.11
CA GLN A 15 11.48 6.20 5.93
C GLN A 15 11.34 4.67 5.68
N GLY A 16 10.59 4.27 4.65
CA GLY A 16 10.39 2.85 4.31
C GLY A 16 9.29 2.13 5.10
N TYR A 17 8.74 2.71 6.17
CA TYR A 17 7.70 2.07 6.99
C TYR A 17 6.46 1.62 6.21
N GLY A 18 6.00 2.40 5.23
CA GLY A 18 4.84 2.01 4.41
C GLY A 18 5.07 0.71 3.64
N ARG A 19 6.31 0.43 3.21
CA ARG A 19 6.67 -0.85 2.58
C ARG A 19 6.63 -1.99 3.59
N LEU A 20 7.24 -1.80 4.76
CA LEU A 20 7.28 -2.83 5.81
C LEU A 20 5.88 -3.22 6.27
N LEU A 21 4.99 -2.24 6.44
CA LEU A 21 3.59 -2.49 6.79
C LEU A 21 2.82 -3.22 5.69
N LEU A 22 3.11 -2.93 4.42
CA LEU A 22 2.51 -3.67 3.30
C LEU A 22 3.00 -5.12 3.26
N GLU A 23 4.31 -5.35 3.44
CA GLU A 23 4.89 -6.69 3.47
C GLU A 23 4.30 -7.53 4.62
N GLU A 24 4.17 -6.95 5.81
CA GLU A 24 3.57 -7.66 6.96
C GLU A 24 2.08 -7.94 6.76
N ALA A 25 1.33 -7.00 6.18
CA ALA A 25 -0.08 -7.22 5.86
C ALA A 25 -0.28 -8.31 4.81
N GLU A 26 0.58 -8.37 3.79
CA GLU A 26 0.57 -9.45 2.78
C GLU A 26 0.89 -10.80 3.42
N LYS A 27 1.88 -10.85 4.32
CA LYS A 27 2.25 -12.06 5.06
C LYS A 27 1.11 -12.58 5.92
N ILE A 28 0.52 -11.74 6.78
CA ILE A 28 -0.61 -12.11 7.64
C ILE A 28 -1.78 -12.61 6.79
N ALA A 29 -2.08 -11.94 5.69
CA ALA A 29 -3.18 -12.33 4.80
C ALA A 29 -2.99 -13.76 4.24
N VAL A 30 -1.77 -14.16 3.89
CA VAL A 30 -1.48 -15.52 3.41
C VAL A 30 -1.45 -16.52 4.57
N GLU A 31 -0.69 -16.24 5.63
CA GLU A 31 -0.37 -17.21 6.68
C GLU A 31 -1.56 -17.48 7.62
N GLU A 32 -2.32 -16.43 7.98
CA GLU A 32 -3.39 -16.55 8.97
C GLU A 32 -4.78 -16.69 8.34
N TYR A 33 -4.98 -16.15 7.13
CA TYR A 33 -6.29 -16.06 6.50
C TYR A 33 -6.42 -16.86 5.19
N ASP A 34 -5.34 -17.50 4.72
CA ASP A 34 -5.28 -18.19 3.42
C ASP A 34 -5.77 -17.33 2.24
N ALA A 35 -5.63 -16.01 2.36
CA ALA A 35 -6.16 -15.07 1.40
C ALA A 35 -5.37 -15.14 0.08
N LYS A 36 -6.09 -15.25 -1.05
CA LYS A 36 -5.46 -15.29 -2.38
C LYS A 36 -5.29 -13.91 -3.01
N LYS A 37 -5.90 -12.88 -2.44
CA LYS A 37 -5.93 -11.52 -2.99
C LYS A 37 -6.12 -10.50 -1.88
N ILE A 38 -5.41 -9.40 -1.98
CA ILE A 38 -5.56 -8.23 -1.09
C ILE A 38 -6.04 -7.03 -1.91
N LEU A 39 -6.96 -6.25 -1.33
CA LEU A 39 -7.48 -5.02 -1.90
C LEU A 39 -7.17 -3.85 -0.98
N ILE A 40 -6.73 -2.73 -1.56
CA ILE A 40 -6.44 -1.50 -0.84
C ILE A 40 -7.32 -0.40 -1.42
N LEU A 41 -8.08 0.28 -0.56
CA LEU A 41 -8.79 1.49 -0.92
C LEU A 41 -7.76 2.61 -1.11
N SER A 42 -7.64 3.13 -2.34
CA SER A 42 -6.57 4.06 -2.70
C SER A 42 -7.13 5.29 -3.41
N ALA A 43 -6.82 6.47 -2.86
CA ALA A 43 -7.14 7.74 -3.50
C ALA A 43 -6.43 7.84 -4.87
N LEU A 44 -7.06 8.51 -5.83
CA LEU A 44 -6.60 8.57 -7.23
C LEU A 44 -5.11 8.97 -7.37
N GLY A 45 -4.66 9.97 -6.60
CA GLY A 45 -3.27 10.45 -6.62
C GLY A 45 -2.23 9.54 -5.97
N VAL A 46 -2.65 8.48 -5.29
CA VAL A 46 -1.76 7.59 -4.50
C VAL A 46 -1.63 6.20 -5.14
N LYS A 47 -2.40 5.89 -6.19
CA LYS A 47 -2.32 4.60 -6.89
C LYS A 47 -0.92 4.28 -7.41
N GLY A 48 -0.17 5.30 -7.85
CA GLY A 48 1.22 5.16 -8.30
C GLY A 48 2.20 4.72 -7.21
N TYR A 49 1.90 4.95 -5.93
CA TYR A 49 2.70 4.42 -4.82
C TYR A 49 2.56 2.89 -4.76
N TYR A 50 1.34 2.37 -4.72
CA TYR A 50 1.07 0.94 -4.65
C TYR A 50 1.52 0.17 -5.89
N ALA A 51 1.47 0.81 -7.07
CA ALA A 51 1.98 0.23 -8.31
C ALA A 51 3.44 -0.21 -8.22
N LYS A 52 4.27 0.50 -7.43
CA LYS A 52 5.68 0.13 -7.18
C LYS A 52 5.84 -1.20 -6.45
N PHE A 53 4.80 -1.66 -5.75
CA PHE A 53 4.78 -2.92 -4.99
C PHE A 53 3.99 -4.03 -5.69
N GLY A 54 3.66 -3.84 -6.97
CA GLY A 54 2.99 -4.84 -7.80
C GLY A 54 1.47 -4.82 -7.74
N TYR A 55 0.86 -3.84 -7.06
CA TYR A 55 -0.58 -3.65 -7.08
C TYR A 55 -1.05 -3.07 -8.41
N LYS A 56 -2.23 -3.49 -8.85
CA LYS A 56 -2.86 -3.06 -10.11
C LYS A 56 -4.21 -2.41 -9.85
N LYS A 57 -4.67 -1.57 -10.78
CA LYS A 57 -5.99 -0.94 -10.68
C LYS A 57 -7.08 -2.00 -10.68
N ASP A 58 -8.00 -1.91 -9.73
CA ASP A 58 -9.10 -2.85 -9.54
C ASP A 58 -10.36 -2.09 -9.12
N GLY A 59 -11.02 -1.47 -10.11
CA GLY A 59 -12.14 -0.57 -9.88
C GLY A 59 -11.79 0.60 -8.95
N ALA A 60 -12.56 0.73 -7.87
CA ALA A 60 -12.35 1.72 -6.81
C ALA A 60 -11.07 1.45 -5.99
N TYR A 61 -10.53 0.24 -6.06
CA TYR A 61 -9.38 -0.22 -5.29
C TYR A 61 -8.12 -0.31 -6.15
N VAL A 62 -7.04 -0.70 -5.50
CA VAL A 62 -5.92 -1.40 -6.13
C VAL A 62 -5.80 -2.78 -5.49
N SER A 63 -5.35 -3.78 -6.23
CA SER A 63 -5.23 -5.14 -5.70
C SER A 63 -3.97 -5.84 -6.16
N LYS A 64 -3.60 -6.88 -5.41
CA LYS A 64 -2.50 -7.78 -5.71
C LYS A 64 -2.94 -9.21 -5.42
N ILE A 65 -2.63 -10.12 -6.33
CA ILE A 65 -2.79 -11.56 -6.09
C ILE A 65 -1.64 -11.98 -5.19
N LEU A 66 -1.97 -12.59 -4.06
CA LEU A 66 -1.01 -13.11 -3.11
C LEU A 66 -0.59 -14.50 -3.57
N LYS A 67 0.71 -14.76 -3.55
CA LYS A 67 1.25 -16.09 -3.84
C LYS A 67 1.49 -16.80 -2.50
N HIS A 68 1.22 -18.10 -2.47
CA HIS A 68 1.79 -18.99 -1.48
C HIS A 68 3.28 -19.21 -1.75
#